data_AF-A0A2E0X2Y7-F1
#
_entry.id   AF-A0A2E0X2Y7-F1
#
_cell.length_a   1.000
_cell.length_b   1.000
_cell.length_c   1.000
_cell.angle_alpha   90.00
_cell.angle_beta   90.00
_cell.angle_gamma   90.00
#
_symmetry.space_group_name_H-M   'P 1'
#
loop_
_entity.id
_entity.type
_entity.pdbx_description
1 polymer ?
#
loop_
_entity_poly.entity_id
_entity_poly.type
_entity_poly.pdbx_seq_one_letter_code
_entity_poly.pdbx_strand_id
1 'polypeptide(L)'
;MSDKFDRNNRAAIEAALRSSDPENPIARALAERIEEFSQNLAAAAAEQGGFPEQMLLLKPDTAFDEVVIRLTVEAIAEELGRPIEIQWL
;
A
#
# COMPACT_ATOMS: atom_id res chain seq x y z
N MET A 1 -16.84 -12.54 1.09
CA MET A 1 -16.25 -12.33 2.42
C MET A 1 -16.88 -11.07 2.99
N SER A 2 -17.50 -11.12 4.17
CA SER A 2 -17.96 -9.90 4.84
C SER A 2 -16.71 -9.14 5.26
N ASP A 3 -16.52 -7.91 4.77
CA ASP A 3 -15.39 -7.09 5.18
C ASP A 3 -15.41 -6.92 6.70
N LYS A 4 -14.32 -7.33 7.37
CA LYS A 4 -14.23 -7.36 8.85
C LYS A 4 -14.15 -5.96 9.47
N PHE A 5 -14.09 -4.91 8.64
CA PHE A 5 -14.04 -3.50 9.01
C PHE A 5 -14.43 -2.62 7.80
N ASP A 6 -14.77 -1.36 8.05
CA ASP A 6 -15.03 -0.38 7.00
C ASP A 6 -13.71 0.08 6.35
N ARG A 7 -13.49 -0.30 5.08
CA ARG A 7 -12.29 0.06 4.29
C ARG A 7 -12.19 1.55 3.95
N ASN A 8 -13.25 2.33 4.17
CA ASN A 8 -13.23 3.79 4.01
C ASN A 8 -13.02 4.53 5.33
N ASN A 9 -12.98 3.83 6.46
CA ASN A 9 -12.73 4.45 7.75
C ASN A 9 -11.23 4.72 7.96
N ARG A 10 -10.74 5.81 7.38
CA ARG A 10 -9.32 6.23 7.47
C ARG A 10 -8.82 6.35 8.90
N ALA A 11 -9.64 6.84 9.83
CA ALA A 11 -9.25 6.96 11.23
C ALA A 11 -8.96 5.60 11.88
N ALA A 12 -9.78 4.59 11.60
CA ALA A 12 -9.54 3.23 12.09
C ALA A 12 -8.30 2.60 11.46
N ILE A 13 -8.06 2.84 10.16
CA ILE A 13 -6.88 2.36 9.44
C ILE A 13 -5.60 2.97 10.02
N GLU A 14 -5.58 4.28 10.24
CA GLU A 14 -4.44 4.95 10.86
C GLU A 14 -4.21 4.54 12.31
N ALA A 15 -5.28 4.28 13.06
CA ALA A 15 -5.17 3.74 14.41
C ALA A 15 -4.55 2.34 14.40
N ALA A 16 -4.91 1.50 13.43
CA ALA A 16 -4.35 0.17 13.27
C ALA A 16 -2.85 0.20 12.95
N LEU A 17 -2.37 1.17 12.15
CA LEU A 17 -0.94 1.36 11.88
C LEU A 17 -0.12 1.70 13.13
N ARG A 18 -0.75 2.30 14.15
CA ARG A 18 -0.11 2.65 15.43
C ARG A 18 -0.33 1.58 16.51
N SER A 19 -1.09 0.54 16.20
CA SER A 19 -1.44 -0.52 17.14
C SER A 19 -0.26 -1.48 17.32
N SER A 20 0.06 -1.82 18.56
CA SER A 20 0.99 -2.90 18.89
C SER A 20 0.30 -4.27 19.02
N ASP A 21 -1.02 -4.33 18.83
CA ASP A 21 -1.78 -5.58 18.86
C ASP A 21 -1.56 -6.38 17.57
N PRO A 22 -0.86 -7.54 17.61
CA PRO A 22 -0.61 -8.37 16.45
C PRO A 22 -1.89 -9.03 15.90
N GLU A 23 -2.96 -9.11 16.70
CA GLU A 23 -4.24 -9.68 16.28
C GLU A 23 -5.21 -8.63 15.74
N ASN A 24 -4.77 -7.37 15.61
CA ASN A 24 -5.61 -6.31 15.03
C ASN A 24 -6.00 -6.70 13.58
N PRO A 25 -7.29 -6.87 13.29
CA PRO A 25 -7.74 -7.39 11.99
C PRO A 25 -7.45 -6.43 10.84
N ILE A 26 -7.40 -5.12 11.09
CA ILE A 26 -7.06 -4.12 10.08
C ILE A 26 -5.55 -4.17 9.79
N ALA A 27 -4.72 -4.26 10.83
CA ALA A 27 -3.26 -4.35 10.67
C ALA A 27 -2.86 -5.62 9.90
N ARG A 28 -3.48 -6.76 10.22
CA ARG A 28 -3.27 -8.02 9.49
C ARG A 28 -3.69 -7.90 8.02
N ALA A 29 -4.88 -7.34 7.76
CA ALA A 29 -5.34 -7.11 6.40
C ALA A 29 -4.42 -6.15 5.62
N LEU A 30 -3.90 -5.09 6.26
CA LEU A 30 -2.92 -4.20 5.66
C LEU A 30 -1.65 -4.95 5.26
N ALA A 31 -1.11 -5.78 6.15
CA ALA A 31 0.10 -6.56 5.88
C ALA A 31 -0.08 -7.51 4.68
N GLU A 32 -1.19 -8.27 4.66
CA GLU A 32 -1.54 -9.16 3.55
C GLU A 32 -1.66 -8.38 2.22
N ARG A 33 -2.35 -7.23 2.24
CA ARG A 33 -2.54 -6.43 1.03
C ARG A 33 -1.25 -5.73 0.56
N ILE A 34 -0.41 -5.29 1.48
CA ILE A 34 0.92 -4.74 1.18
C ILE A 34 1.79 -5.80 0.50
N GLU A 35 1.78 -7.05 1.00
CA GLU A 35 2.51 -8.14 0.39
C GLU A 35 2.05 -8.39 -1.05
N GLU A 36 0.74 -8.53 -1.28
CA GLU A 36 0.17 -8.69 -2.62
C GLU A 36 0.56 -7.55 -3.56
N PHE A 37 0.41 -6.30 -3.10
CA PHE A 37 0.73 -5.13 -3.92
C PHE A 37 2.23 -5.05 -4.23
N SER A 38 3.09 -5.34 -3.25
CA SER A 38 4.54 -5.33 -3.41
C SER A 38 5.01 -6.39 -4.41
N GLN A 39 4.42 -7.59 -4.38
CA GLN A 39 4.75 -8.66 -5.33
C GLN A 39 4.36 -8.28 -6.76
N ASN A 40 3.16 -7.73 -6.95
CA ASN A 40 2.70 -7.25 -8.26
C ASN A 40 3.60 -6.13 -8.80
N LEU A 41 3.97 -5.19 -7.93
CA LEU A 41 4.81 -4.08 -8.30
C LEU A 41 6.25 -4.53 -8.63
N ALA A 42 6.81 -5.46 -7.86
CA ALA A 42 8.12 -6.04 -8.14
C ALA A 42 8.15 -6.80 -9.48
N ALA A 43 7.09 -7.55 -9.80
CA ALA A 43 6.95 -8.21 -11.10
C ALA A 43 6.92 -7.19 -12.24
N ALA A 44 6.10 -6.13 -12.12
CA ALA A 44 6.04 -5.07 -13.12
C ALA A 44 7.38 -4.33 -13.27
N ALA A 45 8.08 -4.04 -12.17
CA ALA A 45 9.40 -3.41 -12.21
C ALA A 45 10.45 -4.31 -12.90
N ALA A 46 10.40 -5.62 -12.66
CA ALA A 46 11.29 -6.57 -13.31
C ALA A 46 11.09 -6.60 -14.84
N GLU A 47 9.84 -6.55 -15.31
CA GLU A 47 9.51 -6.47 -16.74
C GLU A 47 10.00 -5.17 -17.40
N GLN A 48 10.06 -4.07 -16.64
CA GLN A 48 10.52 -2.76 -17.10
C GLN A 48 12.03 -2.52 -16.90
N GLY A 49 12.76 -3.48 -16.32
CA GLY A 49 14.19 -3.38 -16.04
C GLY A 49 14.55 -2.53 -14.82
N GLY A 50 13.58 -2.17 -13.98
CA GLY A 50 13.77 -1.43 -12.75
C GLY A 50 12.51 -0.71 -12.27
N PHE A 51 12.60 -0.08 -11.10
CA PHE A 51 11.52 0.75 -10.57
C PHE A 51 11.48 2.10 -11.30
N PRO A 52 10.29 2.56 -11.75
CA PRO A 52 10.17 3.85 -12.40
C PRO A 52 10.36 5.00 -11.39
N GLU A 53 10.67 6.20 -11.88
CA GLU A 53 10.66 7.41 -11.04
C GLU A 53 9.24 7.95 -10.82
N GLN A 54 8.33 7.64 -11.74
CA GLN A 54 6.93 8.06 -11.72
C GLN A 54 6.01 6.87 -11.95
N MET A 55 4.97 6.76 -11.14
CA MET A 55 3.94 5.73 -11.23
C MET A 55 2.59 6.38 -11.55
N LEU A 56 2.04 6.03 -12.72
CA LEU A 56 0.67 6.37 -13.10
C LEU A 56 -0.25 5.27 -12.56
N LEU A 57 -1.05 5.58 -11.56
CA LEU A 57 -1.96 4.62 -10.92
C LEU A 57 -3.40 5.09 -11.02
N LEU A 58 -4.34 4.16 -11.20
CA LEU A 58 -5.75 4.48 -11.04
C LEU A 58 -6.02 4.87 -9.59
N LYS A 59 -6.91 5.86 -9.39
CA LYS A 59 -7.33 6.23 -8.04
C LYS A 59 -7.93 5.01 -7.31
N PRO A 60 -7.48 4.71 -6.08
CA PRO A 60 -8.00 3.59 -5.31
C PRO A 60 -9.46 3.83 -4.91
N ASP A 61 -10.24 2.74 -4.91
CA ASP A 61 -11.66 2.77 -4.55
C ASP A 61 -11.90 2.98 -3.04
N THR A 62 -10.89 2.68 -2.22
CA THR A 62 -11.00 2.76 -0.76
C THR A 62 -9.81 3.49 -0.13
N ALA A 63 -10.06 4.12 1.02
CA ALA A 63 -9.00 4.72 1.82
C ALA A 63 -7.95 3.71 2.28
N PHE A 64 -8.35 2.44 2.44
CA PHE A 64 -7.50 1.30 2.76
C PHE A 64 -6.50 1.02 1.63
N ASP A 65 -6.96 0.88 0.39
CA ASP A 65 -6.08 0.61 -0.75
C ASP A 65 -5.12 1.79 -1.01
N GLU A 66 -5.58 3.03 -0.81
CA GLU A 66 -4.69 4.20 -0.87
C GLU A 66 -3.56 4.15 0.15
N VAL A 67 -3.87 3.74 1.40
CA VAL A 67 -2.87 3.60 2.47
C VAL A 67 -1.87 2.48 2.12
N VAL A 68 -2.35 1.35 1.60
CA VAL A 68 -1.48 0.26 1.14
C VAL A 68 -0.51 0.75 0.08
N ILE A 69 -1.02 1.37 -1.00
CA ILE A 69 -0.19 1.85 -2.10
C ILE A 69 0.86 2.84 -1.59
N ARG A 70 0.43 3.81 -0.77
CA ARG A 70 1.33 4.82 -0.20
C ARG A 70 2.44 4.17 0.62
N LEU A 71 2.11 3.29 1.57
CA LEU A 71 3.11 2.66 2.43
C LEU A 71 4.10 1.81 1.64
N THR A 72 3.63 1.05 0.66
CA THR A 72 4.51 0.25 -0.19
C THR A 72 5.46 1.14 -1.00
N VAL A 73 4.95 2.20 -1.63
CA VAL A 73 5.78 3.09 -2.45
C VAL A 73 6.76 3.88 -1.60
N GLU A 74 6.36 4.34 -0.41
CA GLU A 74 7.25 5.01 0.55
C GLU A 74 8.42 4.09 0.97
N ALA A 75 8.13 2.83 1.31
CA ALA A 75 9.17 1.86 1.68
C ALA A 75 10.15 1.59 0.54
N ILE A 76 9.67 1.49 -0.69
CA ILE A 76 10.52 1.29 -1.87
C ILE A 76 11.36 2.54 -2.16
N ALA A 77 10.77 3.73 -2.06
CA ALA A 77 11.49 4.99 -2.26
C ALA A 77 12.62 5.17 -1.22
N GLU A 78 12.37 4.77 0.03
CA GLU A 78 13.38 4.75 1.09
C GLU A 78 14.54 3.81 0.74
N GLU A 79 14.24 2.58 0.33
CA GLU A 79 15.26 1.60 -0.07
C GLU A 79 16.07 2.04 -1.30
N LEU A 80 15.42 2.68 -2.28
CA LEU A 80 16.08 3.20 -3.48
C LEU A 80 16.87 4.50 -3.23
N GLY A 81 16.68 5.15 -2.08
CA GLY A 81 17.27 6.45 -1.77
C GLY A 81 16.80 7.59 -2.68
N ARG A 82 15.64 7.43 -3.33
CA ARG A 82 15.06 8.44 -4.24
C ARG A 82 13.52 8.40 -4.19
N PRO A 83 12.84 9.54 -4.37
CA PRO A 83 11.38 9.57 -4.39
C PRO A 83 10.82 8.83 -5.60
N ILE A 84 9.64 8.24 -5.43
CA ILE A 84 8.79 7.77 -6.51
C ILE A 84 7.53 8.63 -6.50
N GLU A 85 7.29 9.36 -7.59
CA GLU A 85 6.10 10.20 -7.69
C GLU A 85 4.89 9.35 -8.08
N ILE A 86 3.81 9.46 -7.30
CA ILE A 86 2.52 8.84 -7.63
C ILE A 86 1.62 9.90 -8.27
N GLN A 87 1.18 9.65 -9.49
CA GLN A 87 0.13 10.42 -10.14
C GLN A 87 -1.12 9.56 -10.29
N TRP A 88 -2.18 10.01 -9.64
CA TRP A 88 -3.51 9.38 -9.74
C TRP A 88 -4.20 9.78 -11.03
N LEU A 89 -4.70 8.79 -11.76
CA LEU A 89 -5.56 8.93 -12.94
C LEU A 89 -7.04 8.94 -12.54
#